data_AF-A0A2P8VRE3-F1
#
_entry.id   AF-A0A2P8VRE3-F1
#
_cell.length_a   1.000
_cell.length_b   1.000
_cell.length_c   1.000
_cell.angle_alpha   90.00
_cell.angle_beta   90.00
_cell.angle_gamma   90.00
#
_symmetry.space_group_name_H-M   'P 1'
#
loop_
_entity.id
_entity.type
_entity.pdbx_description
1 polymer ?
#
loop_
_entity_poly.entity_id
_entity_poly.type
_entity_poly.pdbx_seq_one_letter_code
_entity_poly.pdbx_strand_id
1 'polypeptide(L)'
;GKVGCAELVDASYALTDHFVAQVRQRPWLELASDPDMNLICFRGCPAALPPDQWDSWNADLQRYLLNQHHTFLSLPVFRGQRWLKAVLLNPFTTVTQLSDLFLAVDEYVKLSAETLPIVEAP
;
A
#
# COMPACT_ATOMS: atom_id res chain seq x y z
N GLY A 1 21.53 -22.83 2.60
CA GLY A 1 21.69 -23.87 1.56
C GLY A 1 20.61 -23.70 0.51
N LYS A 2 20.76 -24.29 -0.69
CA LYS A 2 19.84 -24.09 -1.83
C LYS A 2 18.36 -24.40 -1.52
N VAL A 3 18.09 -25.37 -0.64
CA VAL A 3 16.73 -25.75 -0.21
C VAL A 3 16.04 -24.61 0.56
N GLY A 4 16.72 -24.02 1.55
CA GLY A 4 16.18 -22.87 2.28
C GLY A 4 15.99 -21.62 1.42
N CYS A 5 16.68 -21.49 0.28
CA CYS A 5 16.41 -20.41 -0.67
C CYS A 5 15.11 -20.61 -1.45
N ALA A 6 14.74 -21.86 -1.79
CA ALA A 6 13.50 -22.16 -2.49
C ALA A 6 12.28 -21.91 -1.59
N GLU A 7 12.33 -22.34 -0.33
CA GLU A 7 11.25 -22.11 0.65
C GLU A 7 11.00 -20.60 0.89
N LEU A 8 12.06 -19.79 0.89
CA LEU A 8 11.95 -18.34 1.01
C LEU A 8 11.32 -17.68 -0.22
N VAL A 9 11.58 -18.23 -1.41
CA VAL A 9 10.96 -17.74 -2.66
C VAL A 9 9.48 -18.08 -2.66
N ASP A 10 9.10 -19.31 -2.33
CA ASP A 10 7.70 -19.75 -2.29
C ASP A 10 6.88 -18.98 -1.23
N ALA A 11 7.45 -18.77 -0.04
CA ALA A 11 6.83 -17.95 1.00
C ALA A 11 6.63 -16.50 0.52
N SER A 12 7.59 -15.96 -0.23
CA SER A 12 7.47 -14.62 -0.78
C SER A 12 6.37 -14.50 -1.83
N TYR A 13 6.14 -15.54 -2.64
CA TYR A 13 5.02 -15.58 -3.59
C TYR A 13 3.67 -15.57 -2.88
N ALA A 14 3.50 -16.39 -1.85
CA ALA A 14 2.26 -16.41 -1.06
C ALA A 14 1.96 -15.05 -0.41
N LEU A 15 2.98 -14.36 0.10
CA LEU A 15 2.85 -13.01 0.65
C LEU A 15 2.48 -11.99 -0.44
N THR A 16 3.07 -12.08 -1.62
CA THR A 16 2.70 -11.23 -2.77
C THR A 16 1.24 -11.45 -3.16
N ASP A 17 0.79 -12.69 -3.29
CA ASP A 17 -0.58 -13.01 -3.68
C ASP A 17 -1.59 -12.46 -2.66
N HIS A 18 -1.29 -12.61 -1.37
CA HIS A 18 -2.11 -12.01 -0.30
C HIS A 18 -2.13 -10.48 -0.40
N PHE A 19 -0.98 -9.85 -0.62
CA PHE A 19 -0.89 -8.40 -0.77
C PHE A 19 -1.73 -7.91 -1.97
N VAL A 20 -1.60 -8.57 -3.12
CA VAL A 20 -2.36 -8.25 -4.35
C VAL A 20 -3.86 -8.41 -4.11
N ALA A 21 -4.28 -9.48 -3.43
CA ALA A 21 -5.68 -9.69 -3.07
C ALA A 21 -6.20 -8.55 -2.19
N GLN A 22 -5.43 -8.11 -1.20
CA GLN A 22 -5.80 -6.98 -0.35
C GLN A 22 -5.91 -5.66 -1.13
N VAL A 23 -5.02 -5.39 -2.08
CA VAL A 23 -5.15 -4.22 -2.95
C VAL A 23 -6.42 -4.29 -3.79
N ARG A 24 -6.67 -5.44 -4.45
CA ARG A 24 -7.83 -5.63 -5.34
C ARG A 24 -9.19 -5.60 -4.62
N GLN A 25 -9.22 -5.89 -3.32
CA GLN A 25 -10.43 -5.76 -2.51
C GLN A 25 -10.86 -4.29 -2.29
N ARG A 26 -9.98 -3.33 -2.56
CA ARG A 26 -10.19 -1.90 -2.33
C ARG A 26 -10.29 -1.17 -3.67
N PRO A 27 -11.48 -0.74 -4.10
CA PRO A 27 -11.68 -0.13 -5.43
C PRO A 27 -10.98 1.22 -5.60
N TRP A 28 -10.55 1.83 -4.50
CA TRP A 28 -9.81 3.08 -4.47
C TRP A 28 -8.29 2.85 -4.41
N LEU A 29 -7.82 1.60 -4.42
CA LEU A 29 -6.41 1.28 -4.63
C LEU A 29 -6.19 0.78 -6.07
N GLU A 30 -5.04 1.15 -6.62
CA GLU A 30 -4.60 0.77 -7.96
C GLU A 30 -3.24 0.06 -7.89
N LEU A 31 -3.07 -1.03 -8.65
CA LEU A 31 -1.78 -1.67 -8.87
C LEU A 31 -1.11 -1.07 -10.12
N ALA A 32 0.19 -0.78 -10.04
CA ALA A 32 0.95 -0.28 -11.19
C ALA A 32 1.06 -1.32 -12.31
N SER A 33 1.12 -2.59 -11.92
CA SER A 33 1.11 -3.80 -12.75
C SER A 33 0.76 -5.00 -11.88
N ASP A 34 0.43 -6.14 -12.52
CA ASP A 34 0.45 -7.41 -11.81
C ASP A 34 1.91 -7.75 -11.42
N PRO A 35 2.21 -8.03 -10.14
CA PRO A 35 3.57 -8.30 -9.72
C PRO A 35 3.97 -9.76 -10.00
N ASP A 36 5.14 -9.95 -10.62
CA ASP A 36 5.70 -11.28 -10.92
C ASP A 36 6.48 -11.91 -9.75
N MET A 37 6.72 -11.15 -8.67
CA MET A 37 7.52 -11.59 -7.52
C MET A 37 7.22 -10.72 -6.29
N ASN A 38 8.23 -10.40 -5.47
CA ASN A 38 8.10 -9.82 -4.15
C ASN A 38 8.09 -8.29 -4.10
N LEU A 39 7.92 -7.63 -5.25
CA LEU A 39 7.88 -6.19 -5.38
C LEU A 39 6.49 -5.80 -5.88
N ILE A 40 5.77 -5.03 -5.06
CA ILE A 40 4.42 -4.57 -5.36
C ILE A 40 4.43 -3.04 -5.36
N CYS A 41 4.01 -2.45 -6.48
CA CYS A 41 3.78 -1.02 -6.61
C CYS A 41 2.27 -0.77 -6.69
N PHE A 42 1.77 0.07 -5.80
CA PHE A 42 0.35 0.40 -5.70
C PHE A 42 0.15 1.85 -5.27
N ARG A 43 -1.07 2.37 -5.41
CA ARG A 43 -1.39 3.75 -5.07
C ARG A 43 -2.83 3.88 -4.64
N GLY A 44 -3.12 4.80 -3.73
CA GLY A 44 -4.48 5.28 -3.48
C GLY A 44 -4.94 6.29 -4.50
N CYS A 45 -6.11 6.02 -5.07
CA CYS A 45 -6.86 6.82 -6.01
C CYS A 45 -8.29 7.08 -5.44
N PRO A 46 -8.41 7.72 -4.27
CA PRO A 46 -9.70 7.91 -3.62
C PRO A 46 -10.62 8.79 -4.47
N ALA A 47 -11.83 8.31 -4.76
CA ALA A 47 -12.81 9.02 -5.59
C ALA A 47 -13.28 10.35 -4.99
N ALA A 48 -13.15 10.54 -3.68
CA ALA A 48 -13.48 11.78 -2.99
C ALA A 48 -12.46 12.91 -3.22
N LEU A 49 -11.27 12.60 -3.77
CA LEU A 49 -10.23 13.58 -4.05
C LEU A 49 -9.96 13.68 -5.56
N PRO A 50 -9.70 14.89 -6.06
CA PRO A 50 -9.27 15.05 -7.45
C PRO A 50 -7.87 14.43 -7.67
N PRO A 51 -7.55 13.95 -8.90
CA PRO A 51 -6.31 13.23 -9.17
C PRO A 51 -5.01 13.98 -8.88
N ASP A 52 -5.03 15.31 -8.93
CA ASP A 52 -3.89 16.18 -8.62
C ASP A 52 -3.53 16.16 -7.12
N GLN A 53 -4.44 15.74 -6.24
CA GLN A 53 -4.21 15.58 -4.80
C GLN A 53 -3.78 14.16 -4.40
N TRP A 54 -3.83 13.19 -5.31
CA TRP A 54 -3.48 11.81 -4.97
C TRP A 54 -2.00 11.67 -4.59
N ASP A 55 -1.09 12.48 -5.15
CA ASP A 55 0.33 12.43 -4.81
C ASP A 55 0.62 12.84 -3.37
N SER A 56 0.01 13.93 -2.90
CA SER A 56 0.10 14.34 -1.49
C SER A 56 -0.59 13.33 -0.59
N TRP A 57 -1.78 12.84 -0.97
CA TRP A 57 -2.49 11.83 -0.20
C TRP A 57 -1.68 10.54 0.01
N ASN A 58 -1.01 10.04 -1.03
CA ASN A 58 -0.14 8.86 -0.91
C ASN A 58 1.13 9.14 -0.08
N ALA A 59 1.65 10.37 -0.12
CA ALA A 59 2.75 10.78 0.75
C ALA A 59 2.33 10.83 2.23
N ASP A 60 1.10 11.24 2.49
CA ASP A 60 0.54 11.32 3.84
C ASP A 60 0.24 9.92 4.39
N LEU A 61 -0.34 9.04 3.56
CA LEU A 61 -0.53 7.63 3.90
C LEU A 61 0.82 6.96 4.23
N GLN A 62 1.85 7.17 3.41
CA GLN A 62 3.18 6.61 3.66
C GLN A 62 3.74 7.06 5.02
N ARG A 63 3.59 8.35 5.35
CA ARG A 63 4.03 8.91 6.64
C ARG A 63 3.21 8.36 7.80
N TYR A 64 1.90 8.22 7.62
CA TYR A 64 1.01 7.63 8.63
C TYR A 64 1.41 6.18 8.94
N LEU A 65 1.62 5.35 7.91
CA LEU A 65 2.03 3.95 8.08
C LEU A 65 3.39 3.84 8.78
N LEU A 66 4.34 4.69 8.42
CA LEU A 66 5.66 4.71 9.06
C LEU A 66 5.58 5.11 10.54
N ASN A 67 4.87 6.20 10.84
CA ASN A 67 4.91 6.82 12.17
C ASN A 67 3.95 6.17 13.17
N GLN A 68 2.80 5.68 12.73
CA GLN A 68 1.77 5.12 13.62
C GLN A 68 1.81 3.59 13.66
N HIS A 69 2.14 2.95 12.54
CA HIS A 69 2.08 1.49 12.38
C HIS A 69 3.46 0.85 12.16
N HIS A 70 4.54 1.63 12.31
CA HIS A 70 5.93 1.18 12.16
C HIS A 70 6.19 0.40 10.85
N THR A 71 5.40 0.69 9.81
CA THR A 71 5.44 -0.02 8.54
C THR A 71 6.04 0.87 7.47
N PHE A 72 7.21 0.48 6.98
CA PHE A 72 7.93 1.24 5.97
C PHE A 72 7.57 0.78 4.56
N LEU A 73 7.00 1.70 3.79
CA LEU A 73 6.88 1.61 2.34
C LEU A 73 7.68 2.74 1.71
N SER A 74 8.37 2.43 0.60
CA SER A 74 9.01 3.48 -0.20
C SER A 74 7.98 4.18 -1.09
N LEU A 75 8.25 5.43 -1.49
CA LEU A 75 7.33 6.25 -2.28
C LEU A 75 8.00 6.84 -3.54
N PRO A 76 8.43 6.01 -4.51
CA PRO A 76 9.03 6.49 -5.75
C PRO A 76 8.05 7.28 -6.62
N VAL A 77 8.62 8.14 -7.48
CA VAL A 77 7.90 8.69 -8.62
C VAL A 77 7.96 7.68 -9.77
N PHE A 78 6.80 7.23 -10.24
CA PHE A 78 6.64 6.32 -11.37
C PHE A 78 5.55 6.85 -12.29
N ARG A 79 5.85 6.98 -13.60
CA ARG A 79 4.95 7.60 -14.59
C ARG A 79 4.44 8.99 -14.16
N GLY A 80 5.34 9.80 -13.60
CA GLY A 80 5.07 11.17 -13.16
C GLY A 80 4.22 11.31 -11.89
N GLN A 81 3.91 10.20 -11.20
CA GLN A 81 3.02 10.16 -10.04
C GLN A 81 3.72 9.42 -8.88
N ARG A 82 3.29 9.64 -7.64
CA ARG A 82 3.82 8.94 -6.46
C ARG A 82 3.10 7.62 -6.22
N TRP A 83 3.87 6.55 -6.11
CA TRP A 83 3.38 5.19 -5.87
C TRP A 83 4.01 4.62 -4.61
N LEU A 84 3.22 3.94 -3.78
CA LEU A 84 3.73 3.14 -2.68
C LEU A 84 4.36 1.87 -3.24
N LYS A 85 5.57 1.55 -2.77
CA LYS A 85 6.31 0.35 -3.16
C LYS A 85 6.65 -0.49 -1.95
N ALA A 86 6.04 -1.67 -1.89
CA ALA A 86 6.33 -2.74 -0.95
C ALA A 86 7.36 -3.71 -1.54
N VAL A 87 8.33 -4.13 -0.71
CA VAL A 87 9.32 -5.15 -1.06
C VAL A 87 9.31 -6.21 0.04
N LEU A 88 8.76 -7.38 -0.27
CA LEU A 88 8.52 -8.49 0.67
C LEU A 88 9.75 -9.40 0.71
N LEU A 89 10.86 -8.91 1.28
CA LEU A 89 12.12 -9.67 1.42
C LEU A 89 12.37 -10.19 2.82
N ASN A 90 11.69 -9.65 3.83
CA ASN A 90 11.92 -10.04 5.21
C ASN A 90 11.30 -11.42 5.46
N PRO A 91 12.10 -12.46 5.79
CA PRO A 91 11.58 -13.82 6.02
C PRO A 91 10.67 -13.91 7.26
N PHE A 92 10.65 -12.88 8.11
CA PHE A 92 9.78 -12.80 9.27
C PHE A 92 8.48 -12.04 9.00
N THR A 93 8.27 -11.52 7.80
CA THR A 93 6.99 -10.92 7.42
C THR A 93 5.92 -12.01 7.33
N THR A 94 4.79 -11.76 7.97
CA THR A 94 3.66 -12.70 8.04
C THR A 94 2.45 -12.16 7.29
N VAL A 95 1.55 -13.06 6.90
CA VAL A 95 0.23 -12.71 6.34
C VAL A 95 -0.56 -11.81 7.31
N THR A 96 -0.45 -12.04 8.62
CA THR A 96 -1.09 -11.22 9.65
C THR A 96 -0.59 -9.78 9.61
N GLN A 97 0.73 -9.56 9.56
CA GLN A 97 1.29 -8.20 9.44
C GLN A 97 0.87 -7.50 8.15
N LEU A 98 0.72 -8.24 7.04
CA LEU A 98 0.16 -7.66 5.81
C LEU A 98 -1.30 -7.27 5.99
N SER A 99 -2.11 -8.11 6.63
CA SER A 99 -3.51 -7.77 6.95
C SER A 99 -3.59 -6.54 7.85
N ASP A 100 -2.73 -6.43 8.87
CA ASP A 100 -2.66 -5.28 9.78
C ASP A 100 -2.28 -3.99 9.03
N LEU A 101 -1.32 -4.07 8.10
CA LEU A 101 -1.00 -2.96 7.19
C LEU A 101 -2.25 -2.49 6.44
N PHE A 102 -3.05 -3.40 5.90
CA PHE A 102 -4.24 -3.01 5.14
C PHE A 102 -5.39 -2.50 6.01
N LEU A 103 -5.50 -2.96 7.26
CA LEU A 103 -6.39 -2.35 8.26
C LEU A 103 -5.98 -0.91 8.58
N ALA A 104 -4.67 -0.65 8.74
CA ALA A 104 -4.14 0.70 8.92
C ALA A 104 -4.39 1.60 7.71
N VAL A 105 -4.27 1.05 6.50
CA VAL A 105 -4.61 1.74 5.25
C VAL A 105 -6.10 2.13 5.20
N ASP A 106 -7.00 1.25 5.65
CA ASP A 106 -8.44 1.55 5.75
C ASP A 106 -8.76 2.59 6.84
N GLU A 107 -8.06 2.52 7.97
CA GLU A 107 -8.17 3.49 9.05
C GLU A 107 -7.78 4.89 8.57
N TYR A 108 -6.66 5.00 7.86
CA TYR A 108 -6.20 6.26 7.28
C TYR A 108 -7.23 6.89 6.33
N VAL A 109 -7.89 6.08 5.48
CA VAL A 109 -8.95 6.59 4.59
C VAL A 109 -10.06 7.26 5.39
N LYS A 110 -10.54 6.64 6.47
CA LYS A 110 -11.59 7.19 7.32
C LYS A 110 -11.16 8.52 7.96
N LEU A 111 -9.95 8.56 8.53
CA LEU A 111 -9.38 9.78 9.12
C LEU A 111 -9.22 10.91 8.10
N SER A 112 -8.75 10.56 6.89
CA SER A 112 -8.57 11.54 5.81
C SER A 112 -9.89 12.12 5.31
N ALA A 113 -10.97 11.32 5.32
CA ALA A 113 -12.31 11.77 4.93
C ALA A 113 -12.92 12.74 5.96
N GLU A 114 -12.67 12.53 7.26
CA GLU A 114 -13.14 13.41 8.33
C GLU A 114 -12.41 14.77 8.38
N THR A 115 -11.25 14.86 7.74
CA THR A 115 -10.42 16.08 7.72
C THR A 115 -10.72 16.99 6.51
N LEU A 116 -11.58 16.58 5.57
CA LEU A 116 -11.98 17.44 4.46
C LEU A 116 -12.84 18.61 4.98
N PRO A 117 -12.48 19.88 4.69
CA PRO A 117 -13.28 21.02 5.10
C PRO A 117 -14.67 20.94 4.45
N ILE A 118 -15.70 21.18 5.26
CA ILE A 118 -17.05 21.45 4.78
C ILE A 118 -16.94 22.70 3.90
N VAL A 119 -16.94 22.52 2.58
CA VAL A 119 -17.15 23.63 1.66
C VAL A 119 -18.63 23.99 1.80
N GLU A 120 -18.93 25.00 2.62
CA GLU A 120 -20.22 25.69 2.55
C GLU A 120 -20.36 26.27 1.13
N ALA A 121 -21.31 25.72 0.37
CA ALA A 121 -21.72 26.29 -0.89
C ALA A 121 -22.50 27.61 -0.62
N PRO A 122 -22.34 28.64 -1.47
CA PRO A 122 -23.06 29.91 -1.34
C PRO A 122 -24.57 29.79 -1.54
#